data_AF-A0AAE3IHR2-F1
#
_entry.id   AF-A0AAE3IHR2-F1
#
_cell.length_a   1.000
_cell.length_b   1.000
_cell.length_c   1.000
_cell.angle_alpha   90.00
_cell.angle_beta   90.00
_cell.angle_gamma   90.00
#
_symmetry.space_group_name_H-M   'P 1'
#
loop_
_entity.id
_entity.type
_entity.pdbx_description
1 polymer ?
#
loop_
_entity_poly.entity_id
_entity_poly.type
_entity_poly.pdbx_seq_one_letter_code
_entity_poly.pdbx_strand_id
1 'polypeptide(L)'
;MLYTQKHLKKVVQPKDLEKHTHCLTTEQIKKLPEWLADPVMIYDSLSRQDSLVVVTSEIDIDNEPIIVSVRPSGNGNYNLRRVSSNFITSVYGRENFDRHLELELQADNILYINKQKSQELFSVLRLQFSQGLNALDSNIIIHQSRNIVKGMQQENIEYKDYSVTQQDIDILRSIELRKSVLNFTAEELQLTKDWAERFENDIHKKIAVL
;
A
#
# COMPACT_ATOMS: atom_id res chain seq x y z
N MET A 1 -2.66 -4.88 0.11
CA MET A 1 -1.63 -3.94 -0.38
C MET A 1 -1.25 -4.34 -1.79
N LEU A 2 -1.03 -3.39 -2.70
CA LEU A 2 -0.71 -3.66 -4.10
C LEU A 2 0.71 -3.18 -4.44
N TYR A 3 1.36 -3.93 -5.34
CA TYR A 3 2.67 -3.59 -5.88
C TYR A 3 2.69 -3.87 -7.38
N THR A 4 3.04 -2.86 -8.18
CA THR A 4 2.89 -2.98 -9.64
C THR A 4 4.01 -3.81 -10.25
N GLN A 5 3.70 -4.56 -11.31
CA GLN A 5 4.71 -5.32 -12.07
C GLN A 5 5.84 -4.40 -12.59
N LYS A 6 5.52 -3.16 -12.96
CA LYS A 6 6.51 -2.17 -13.41
C LYS A 6 7.51 -1.81 -12.31
N HIS A 7 7.04 -1.54 -11.09
CA HIS A 7 7.91 -1.23 -9.96
C HIS A 7 8.71 -2.47 -9.53
N LEU A 8 8.06 -3.63 -9.46
CA LEU A 8 8.72 -4.89 -9.16
C LEU A 8 9.89 -5.17 -10.11
N LYS A 9 9.66 -5.05 -11.43
CA LYS A 9 10.71 -5.23 -12.44
C LYS A 9 11.90 -4.30 -12.27
N LYS A 10 11.68 -3.05 -11.81
CA LYS A 10 12.77 -2.10 -11.56
C LYS A 10 13.61 -2.48 -10.35
N VAL A 11 12.98 -2.99 -9.30
CA VAL A 11 13.68 -3.28 -8.04
C VAL A 11 14.52 -4.56 -8.14
N VAL A 12 14.10 -5.54 -8.94
CA VAL A 12 14.85 -6.79 -9.16
C VAL A 12 15.94 -6.69 -10.22
N GLN A 13 16.11 -5.53 -10.87
CA GLN A 13 17.19 -5.33 -11.85
C GLN A 13 18.55 -5.28 -11.14
N PRO A 14 19.60 -5.90 -11.73
CA PRO A 14 20.97 -5.77 -11.23
C PRO A 14 21.37 -4.30 -11.09
N LYS A 15 22.28 -4.01 -10.14
CA LYS A 15 22.79 -2.64 -9.93
C LYS A 15 23.45 -2.11 -11.20
N ASP A 16 22.80 -1.11 -11.80
CA ASP A 16 23.31 -0.23 -12.84
C ASP A 16 23.67 1.11 -12.14
N LEU A 17 24.97 1.41 -12.12
CA LEU A 17 25.54 2.59 -11.47
C LEU A 17 24.99 3.90 -12.05
N GLU A 18 24.46 3.89 -13.28
CA GLU A 18 23.86 5.08 -13.91
C GLU A 18 22.35 5.22 -13.65
N LYS A 19 21.66 4.16 -13.18
CA LYS A 19 20.18 4.14 -13.10
C LYS A 19 19.60 4.00 -11.70
N HIS A 20 20.40 4.08 -10.64
CA HIS A 20 19.93 3.93 -9.26
C HIS A 20 19.02 2.70 -9.07
N THR A 21 19.36 1.57 -9.69
CA THR A 21 18.61 0.32 -9.53
C THR A 21 18.99 -0.33 -8.20
N HIS A 22 18.00 -0.73 -7.41
CA HIS A 22 18.21 -1.07 -6.00
C HIS A 22 18.51 -2.55 -5.72
N CYS A 23 18.68 -3.36 -6.79
CA CYS A 23 19.17 -4.75 -6.79
C CYS A 23 18.71 -5.61 -5.61
N LEU A 24 17.40 -5.65 -5.34
CA LEU A 24 16.86 -6.62 -4.40
C LEU A 24 16.62 -7.95 -5.11
N THR A 25 17.08 -9.03 -4.49
CA THR A 25 16.84 -10.38 -4.99
C THR A 25 15.36 -10.75 -4.93
N THR A 26 14.94 -11.75 -5.72
CA THR A 26 13.56 -12.27 -5.66
C THR A 26 13.20 -12.81 -4.28
N GLU A 27 14.18 -13.38 -3.56
CA GLU A 27 13.98 -13.89 -2.19
C GLU A 27 13.76 -12.76 -1.19
N GLN A 28 14.51 -11.66 -1.30
CA GLN A 28 14.27 -10.44 -0.53
C GLN A 28 12.87 -9.88 -0.79
N ILE A 29 12.44 -9.81 -2.05
CA ILE A 29 11.10 -9.32 -2.37
C ILE A 29 9.99 -10.20 -1.79
N LYS A 30 10.16 -11.53 -1.74
CA LYS A 30 9.16 -12.42 -1.13
C LYS A 30 8.96 -12.16 0.36
N LYS A 31 9.99 -11.67 1.05
CA LYS A 31 9.95 -11.31 2.48
C LYS A 31 9.37 -9.92 2.75
N LEU A 32 9.11 -9.13 1.71
CA LEU A 32 8.55 -7.78 1.85
C LEU A 32 7.27 -7.71 2.72
N PRO A 33 6.32 -8.66 2.65
CA PRO A 33 5.17 -8.68 3.55
C PRO A 33 5.56 -8.85 5.03
N GLU A 34 6.57 -9.67 5.32
CA GLU A 34 7.09 -9.89 6.68
C GLU A 34 7.73 -8.61 7.22
N TRP A 35 8.56 -7.94 6.40
CA TRP A 35 9.22 -6.70 6.78
C TRP A 35 8.23 -5.55 7.05
N LEU A 36 7.14 -5.49 6.30
CA LEU A 36 6.08 -4.49 6.47
C LEU A 36 5.19 -4.77 7.69
N ALA A 37 5.02 -6.04 8.05
CA ALA A 37 4.24 -6.43 9.22
C ALA A 37 4.95 -6.08 10.53
N ASP A 38 6.28 -6.01 10.51
CA ASP A 38 7.10 -5.84 11.71
C ASP A 38 8.24 -4.82 11.50
N PRO A 39 7.91 -3.52 11.33
CA PRO A 39 8.86 -2.49 10.92
C PRO A 39 9.76 -2.00 12.07
N VAL A 40 10.89 -1.38 11.69
CA VAL A 40 11.76 -0.66 12.62
C VAL A 40 11.19 0.72 12.92
N MET A 41 10.77 1.45 11.87
CA MET A 41 10.20 2.79 11.96
C MET A 41 9.16 3.01 10.87
N ILE A 42 8.24 3.93 11.12
CA ILE A 42 7.33 4.48 10.11
C ILE A 42 7.34 6.00 10.24
N TYR A 43 7.45 6.72 9.13
CA TYR A 43 7.36 8.18 9.09
C TYR A 43 6.65 8.69 7.84
N ASP A 44 6.11 9.91 7.92
CA ASP A 44 5.62 10.65 6.75
C ASP A 44 6.79 11.07 5.86
N SER A 45 6.65 10.97 4.54
CA SER A 45 7.74 11.31 3.62
C SER A 45 7.89 12.82 3.44
N LEU A 46 9.09 13.37 3.70
CA LEU A 46 9.40 14.78 3.37
C LEU A 46 9.27 15.10 1.88
N SER A 47 9.66 14.18 1.00
CA SER A 47 9.69 14.42 -0.45
C SER A 47 8.33 14.20 -1.12
N ARG A 48 7.40 13.51 -0.45
CA ARG A 48 6.08 13.16 -0.98
C ARG A 48 5.02 13.22 0.11
N GLN A 49 4.21 14.28 0.10
CA GLN A 49 3.09 14.51 1.01
C GLN A 49 1.91 13.53 0.87
N ASP A 50 2.03 12.51 0.01
CA ASP A 50 1.05 11.45 -0.16
C ASP A 50 1.59 10.07 0.23
N SER A 51 2.77 10.00 0.85
CA SER A 51 3.49 8.75 1.06
C SER A 51 4.04 8.64 2.48
N LEU A 52 4.00 7.41 2.98
CA LEU A 52 4.67 6.94 4.17
C LEU A 52 5.97 6.25 3.77
N VAL A 53 6.93 6.24 4.67
CA VAL A 53 8.13 5.43 4.55
C VAL A 53 8.18 4.46 5.72
N VAL A 54 8.40 3.20 5.39
CA VAL A 54 8.61 2.12 6.35
C VAL A 54 10.07 1.73 6.30
N VAL A 55 10.74 1.75 7.45
CA VAL A 55 12.12 1.26 7.60
C VAL A 55 12.07 -0.19 8.04
N THR A 56 12.75 -1.07 7.30
CA THR A 56 12.83 -2.50 7.60
C THR A 56 14.06 -2.81 8.46
N SER A 57 14.12 -4.01 9.03
CA SER A 57 15.30 -4.49 9.78
C SER A 57 16.43 -4.98 8.86
N GLU A 58 16.27 -4.86 7.54
CA GLU A 58 17.17 -5.46 6.55
C GLU A 58 18.05 -4.39 5.91
N ILE A 59 19.22 -4.85 5.46
CA ILE A 59 20.18 -4.03 4.72
C ILE A 59 20.33 -4.57 3.29
N ASP A 60 20.61 -3.67 2.36
CA ASP A 60 20.93 -4.03 1.00
C ASP A 60 22.41 -4.44 0.86
N ILE A 61 22.82 -4.76 -0.37
CA ILE A 61 24.19 -5.19 -0.67
C ILE A 61 25.27 -4.11 -0.45
N ASP A 62 24.88 -2.83 -0.34
CA ASP A 62 25.81 -1.72 -0.06
C ASP A 62 25.83 -1.37 1.44
N ASN A 63 25.17 -2.18 2.28
CA ASN A 63 24.94 -1.94 3.70
C ASN A 63 24.04 -0.73 4.01
N GLU A 64 23.13 -0.41 3.11
CA GLU A 64 22.13 0.64 3.35
C GLU A 64 20.82 0.03 3.87
N PRO A 65 20.15 0.66 4.85
CA PRO A 65 18.88 0.15 5.36
C PRO A 65 17.82 0.16 4.28
N ILE A 66 17.13 -0.96 4.11
CA ILE A 66 16.05 -1.08 3.13
C ILE A 66 14.81 -0.35 3.66
N ILE A 67 14.33 0.60 2.87
CA ILE A 67 13.09 1.34 3.10
C ILE A 67 12.05 1.01 2.05
N VAL A 68 10.78 1.09 2.46
CA VAL A 68 9.61 0.90 1.61
C VAL A 68 8.81 2.19 1.58
N SER A 69 8.63 2.79 0.41
CA SER A 69 7.68 3.88 0.24
C SER A 69 6.29 3.30 -0.03
N VAL A 70 5.33 3.72 0.78
CA VAL A 70 3.94 3.28 0.72
C VAL A 70 3.06 4.51 0.55
N ARG A 71 2.31 4.58 -0.54
CA ARG A 71 1.19 5.51 -0.67
C ARG A 71 -0.05 4.91 0.00
N PRO A 72 -0.51 5.40 1.16
CA PRO A 72 -1.74 4.95 1.76
C PRO A 72 -2.95 5.34 0.91
N SER A 73 -4.05 4.59 1.02
CA SER A 73 -5.35 4.94 0.40
C SER A 73 -5.30 5.20 -1.11
N GLY A 74 -4.43 4.47 -1.83
CA GLY A 74 -4.35 4.50 -3.29
C GLY A 74 -5.47 3.68 -3.94
N ASN A 75 -5.54 3.76 -5.27
CA ASN A 75 -6.44 2.93 -6.07
C ASN A 75 -5.63 2.08 -7.05
N GLY A 76 -6.02 0.82 -7.20
CA GLY A 76 -5.30 -0.15 -7.99
C GLY A 76 -6.17 -1.04 -8.84
N ASN A 77 -5.71 -1.40 -10.03
CA ASN A 77 -6.40 -2.38 -10.85
C ASN A 77 -5.87 -3.79 -10.51
N TYR A 78 -6.72 -4.63 -9.95
CA TYR A 78 -6.45 -6.04 -9.69
C TYR A 78 -7.61 -6.88 -10.23
N ASN A 79 -7.32 -7.90 -11.04
CA ASN A 79 -8.34 -8.72 -11.72
C ASN A 79 -9.45 -7.88 -12.40
N LEU A 80 -9.05 -6.83 -13.14
CA LEU A 80 -9.93 -5.89 -13.85
C LEU A 80 -10.84 -5.03 -12.95
N ARG A 81 -10.64 -5.02 -11.63
CA ARG A 81 -11.41 -4.20 -10.68
C ARG A 81 -10.52 -3.14 -10.04
N ARG A 82 -11.09 -1.95 -9.82
CA ARG A 82 -10.43 -0.88 -9.06
C ARG A 82 -10.64 -1.14 -7.57
N VAL A 83 -9.56 -1.44 -6.86
CA VAL A 83 -9.56 -1.77 -5.44
C VAL A 83 -8.82 -0.67 -4.68
N SER A 84 -9.43 -0.19 -3.58
CA SER A 84 -8.74 0.66 -2.61
C SER A 84 -7.62 -0.15 -1.97
N SER A 85 -6.39 0.35 -2.04
CA SER A 85 -5.25 -0.36 -1.47
C SER A 85 -4.13 0.59 -1.10
N ASN A 86 -3.39 0.20 -0.07
CA ASN A 86 -2.05 0.75 0.15
C ASN A 86 -1.15 0.32 -1.00
N PHE A 87 -0.36 1.25 -1.53
CA PHE A 87 0.44 1.04 -2.73
C PHE A 87 1.91 1.16 -2.43
N ILE A 88 2.66 0.09 -2.68
CA ILE A 88 4.12 0.16 -2.65
C ILE A 88 4.59 0.88 -3.92
N THR A 89 5.25 2.02 -3.73
CA THR A 89 5.74 2.88 -4.81
C THR A 89 7.22 2.64 -5.08
N SER A 90 8.00 2.26 -4.06
CA SER A 90 9.40 1.90 -4.20
C SER A 90 9.89 1.07 -3.00
N VAL A 91 10.91 0.24 -3.24
CA VAL A 91 11.65 -0.51 -2.21
C VAL A 91 13.13 -0.37 -2.53
N TYR A 92 13.94 0.13 -1.59
CA TYR A 92 15.36 0.38 -1.85
C TYR A 92 16.20 0.59 -0.60
N GLY A 93 17.51 0.32 -0.70
CA GLY A 93 18.50 0.74 0.30
C GLY A 93 18.65 2.27 0.32
N ARG A 94 18.52 2.90 1.48
CA ARG A 94 18.53 4.35 1.62
C ARG A 94 19.91 4.87 1.97
N GLU A 95 20.62 5.39 0.98
CA GLU A 95 21.87 6.13 1.17
C GLU A 95 21.69 7.34 2.10
N ASN A 96 22.74 7.63 2.89
CA ASN A 96 22.79 8.73 3.87
C ASN A 96 21.60 8.69 4.83
N PHE A 97 21.27 7.49 5.32
CA PHE A 97 20.11 7.24 6.17
C PHE A 97 20.11 8.09 7.45
N ASP A 98 21.27 8.25 8.07
CA ASP A 98 21.47 9.07 9.27
C ASP A 98 21.00 10.52 9.08
N ARG A 99 21.50 11.17 8.03
CA ARG A 99 21.12 12.54 7.67
C ARG A 99 19.65 12.61 7.29
N HIS A 100 19.15 11.61 6.56
CA HIS A 100 17.75 11.58 6.19
C HIS A 100 16.84 11.52 7.41
N LEU A 101 17.14 10.62 8.35
CA LEU A 101 16.33 10.42 9.54
C LEU A 101 16.34 11.64 10.45
N GLU A 102 17.49 12.32 10.59
CA GLU A 102 17.58 13.56 11.37
C GLU A 102 16.66 14.65 10.80
N LEU A 103 16.55 14.76 9.47
CA LEU A 103 15.62 15.70 8.84
C LEU A 103 14.15 15.32 9.10
N GLU A 104 13.81 14.03 9.04
CA GLU A 104 12.46 13.54 9.32
C GLU A 104 12.06 13.75 10.79
N LEU A 105 13.02 13.60 11.70
CA LEU A 105 12.86 13.86 13.13
C LEU A 105 12.62 15.35 13.40
N GLN A 106 13.42 16.23 12.79
CA GLN A 106 13.26 17.68 12.92
C GLN A 106 11.93 18.19 12.35
N ALA A 107 11.38 17.49 11.34
CA ALA A 107 10.09 17.80 10.74
C ALA A 107 8.88 17.23 11.51
N ASP A 108 9.12 16.52 12.62
CA ASP A 108 8.08 15.85 13.40
C ASP A 108 7.23 14.92 12.52
N ASN A 109 7.90 14.08 11.73
CA ASN A 109 7.26 13.13 10.81
C ASN A 109 7.27 11.69 11.33
N ILE A 110 7.95 11.40 12.44
CA ILE A 110 8.10 10.03 12.97
C ILE A 110 6.80 9.58 13.61
N LEU A 111 6.14 8.60 12.98
CA LEU A 111 4.86 8.06 13.42
C LEU A 111 5.03 6.89 14.39
N TYR A 112 6.07 6.09 14.19
CA TYR A 112 6.36 4.90 14.98
C TYR A 112 7.86 4.60 14.96
N ILE A 113 8.39 4.14 16.09
CA ILE A 113 9.74 3.58 16.19
C ILE A 113 9.75 2.41 17.16
N ASN A 114 10.29 1.28 16.72
CA ASN A 114 10.57 0.14 17.59
C ASN A 114 11.92 0.36 18.29
N LYS A 115 11.93 0.36 19.62
CA LYS A 115 13.14 0.65 20.40
C LYS A 115 14.26 -0.36 20.18
N GLN A 116 13.94 -1.64 20.33
CA GLN A 116 14.96 -2.69 20.24
C GLN A 116 15.51 -2.77 18.82
N LYS A 117 14.64 -2.80 17.81
CA LYS A 117 15.06 -2.95 16.42
C LYS A 117 15.81 -1.74 15.89
N SER A 118 15.43 -0.53 16.31
CA SER A 118 16.16 0.68 15.91
C SER A 118 17.57 0.67 16.50
N GLN A 119 17.75 0.26 17.75
CA GLN A 119 19.08 0.11 18.34
C GLN A 119 19.92 -0.94 17.63
N GLU A 120 19.33 -2.11 17.32
CA GLU A 120 19.99 -3.18 16.55
C GLU A 120 20.41 -2.70 15.16
N LEU A 121 19.50 -2.06 14.41
CA LEU A 121 19.78 -1.53 13.08
C LEU A 121 20.91 -0.49 13.11
N PHE A 122 20.88 0.45 14.07
CA PHE A 122 21.91 1.48 14.17
C PHE A 122 23.28 0.90 14.51
N SER A 123 23.31 -0.13 15.37
CA SER A 123 24.52 -0.89 15.68
C SER A 123 25.11 -1.54 14.43
N VAL A 124 24.27 -2.20 13.61
CA VAL A 124 24.68 -2.81 12.33
C VAL A 124 25.23 -1.76 11.37
N LEU A 125 24.56 -0.62 11.25
CA LEU A 125 24.97 0.49 10.38
C LEU A 125 26.14 1.32 10.94
N ARG A 126 26.60 1.04 12.17
CA ARG A 126 27.61 1.82 12.91
C ARG A 126 27.24 3.31 13.05
N LEU A 127 25.94 3.59 13.13
CA LEU A 127 25.41 4.93 13.32
C LEU A 127 25.31 5.26 14.80
N GLN A 128 25.57 6.51 15.16
CA GLN A 128 25.23 7.00 16.49
C GLN A 128 23.71 7.14 16.60
N PHE A 129 23.15 6.63 17.69
CA PHE A 129 21.73 6.78 17.96
C PHE A 129 21.42 8.26 18.26
N SER A 130 20.59 8.90 17.43
CA SER A 130 20.24 10.31 17.59
C SER A 130 19.57 10.54 18.95
N GLN A 131 20.00 11.55 19.69
CA GLN A 131 19.40 11.87 20.99
C GLN A 131 17.93 12.24 20.88
N GLY A 132 17.50 12.83 19.76
CA GLY A 132 16.11 13.18 19.56
C GLY A 132 15.19 11.95 19.47
N LEU A 133 15.71 10.77 19.07
CA LEU A 133 14.94 9.53 19.09
C LEU A 133 14.68 9.01 20.51
N ASN A 134 15.54 9.35 21.47
CA ASN A 134 15.33 8.99 22.88
C ASN A 134 14.17 9.76 23.53
N ALA A 135 13.79 10.90 22.94
CA ALA A 135 12.67 11.70 23.42
C ALA A 135 11.31 11.19 22.91
N LEU A 136 11.30 10.26 21.96
CA LEU A 136 10.07 9.70 21.40
C LEU A 136 9.54 8.55 22.27
N ASP A 137 8.22 8.46 22.38
CA ASP A 137 7.54 7.31 22.96
C ASP A 137 7.65 6.11 22.03
N SER A 138 8.70 5.32 22.22
CA SER A 138 8.97 4.13 21.41
C SER A 138 7.95 3.02 21.60
N ASN A 139 7.76 2.18 20.58
CA ASN A 139 6.86 1.03 20.50
C ASN A 139 5.35 1.37 20.53
N ILE A 140 4.99 2.65 20.43
CA ILE A 140 3.61 3.11 20.25
C ILE A 140 3.51 4.00 19.01
N ILE A 141 2.28 4.28 18.58
CA ILE A 141 2.02 5.31 17.57
C ILE A 141 2.19 6.68 18.26
N ILE A 142 3.20 7.43 17.84
CA ILE A 142 3.59 8.73 18.43
C ILE A 142 2.55 9.79 18.07
N HIS A 143 2.17 9.85 16.79
CA HIS A 143 1.07 10.68 16.31
C HIS A 143 0.46 10.12 15.02
N GLN A 144 -0.69 10.64 14.62
CA GLN A 144 -1.32 10.28 13.36
C GLN A 144 -0.56 10.90 12.17
N SER A 145 -0.54 10.17 11.05
CA SER A 145 0.02 10.65 9.78
C SER A 145 -0.71 11.90 9.30
N ARG A 146 0.05 12.83 8.72
CA ARG A 146 -0.47 14.03 8.04
C ARG A 146 -0.86 13.74 6.59
N ASN A 147 -0.48 12.58 6.03
CA ASN A 147 -0.99 12.14 4.74
C ASN A 147 -2.51 12.08 4.83
N ILE A 148 -3.21 12.68 3.87
CA ILE A 148 -4.68 12.67 3.83
C ILE A 148 -5.13 11.22 3.67
N VAL A 149 -5.36 10.55 4.79
CA VAL A 149 -6.18 9.36 4.87
C VAL A 149 -7.57 9.89 4.53
N LYS A 150 -7.91 9.86 3.24
CA LYS A 150 -9.30 9.63 2.88
C LYS A 150 -9.59 8.24 3.43
N GLY A 151 -9.82 8.15 4.74
CA GLY A 151 -10.74 7.17 5.24
C GLY A 151 -11.90 7.29 4.28
N MET A 152 -12.35 6.17 3.73
CA MET A 152 -13.68 6.18 3.17
C MET A 152 -14.50 6.96 4.19
N GLN A 153 -14.95 8.16 3.82
CA GLN A 153 -16.26 8.56 4.31
C GLN A 153 -17.03 7.28 4.02
N GLN A 154 -17.59 6.66 5.05
CA GLN A 154 -18.76 5.85 4.79
C GLN A 154 -19.68 6.83 4.07
N GLU A 155 -19.54 6.90 2.73
CA GLU A 155 -20.66 7.19 1.88
C GLU A 155 -21.67 6.23 2.47
N ASN A 156 -22.71 6.82 3.07
CA ASN A 156 -23.91 6.07 3.37
C ASN A 156 -24.33 5.51 2.01
N ILE A 157 -23.80 4.35 1.64
CA ILE A 157 -24.29 3.56 0.54
C ILE A 157 -25.66 3.18 1.07
N GLU A 158 -26.64 4.00 0.72
CA GLU A 158 -28.04 3.73 0.98
C GLU A 158 -28.30 2.41 0.25
N TYR A 159 -28.29 1.31 1.01
CA TYR A 159 -28.53 -0.01 0.50
C TYR A 159 -29.98 -0.06 0.04
N LYS A 160 -30.21 0.35 -1.22
CA LYS A 160 -31.48 0.12 -1.87
C LYS A 160 -31.66 -1.38 -2.01
N ASP A 161 -32.76 -1.88 -1.45
CA ASP A 161 -33.16 -3.27 -1.57
C ASP A 161 -33.69 -3.49 -3.00
N TYR A 162 -32.77 -3.81 -3.91
CA TYR A 162 -33.11 -4.16 -5.28
C TYR A 162 -33.57 -5.61 -5.30
N SER A 163 -34.89 -5.81 -5.16
CA SER A 163 -35.50 -7.12 -5.32
C SER A 163 -35.44 -7.54 -6.79
N VAL A 164 -34.57 -8.50 -7.11
CA VAL A 164 -34.53 -9.11 -8.45
C VAL A 164 -35.86 -9.80 -8.74
N THR A 165 -36.51 -9.39 -9.82
CA THR A 165 -37.78 -9.94 -10.29
C THR A 165 -37.57 -11.05 -11.32
N GLN A 166 -38.62 -11.81 -11.65
CA GLN A 166 -38.56 -12.81 -12.70
C GLN A 166 -38.29 -12.20 -14.08
N GLN A 167 -38.77 -10.97 -14.32
CA GLN A 167 -38.55 -10.24 -15.56
C GLN A 167 -37.06 -9.94 -15.78
N ASP A 168 -36.33 -9.63 -14.71
CA ASP A 168 -34.88 -9.41 -14.76
C ASP A 168 -34.09 -10.69 -15.09
N ILE A 169 -34.58 -11.84 -14.61
CA ILE A 169 -34.00 -13.16 -14.92
C ILE A 169 -34.21 -13.50 -16.40
N ASP A 170 -35.39 -13.18 -16.94
CA ASP A 170 -35.72 -13.46 -18.34
C ASP A 170 -34.93 -12.55 -19.30
N ILE A 171 -34.69 -11.29 -18.92
CA ILE A 171 -33.76 -10.39 -19.61
C ILE A 171 -32.35 -10.99 -19.67
N LEU A 172 -31.80 -11.44 -18.54
CA LEU A 172 -30.46 -12.04 -18.52
C LEU A 172 -30.33 -13.29 -19.40
N ARG A 173 -31.38 -14.10 -19.46
CA ARG A 173 -31.42 -15.31 -20.31
C ARG A 173 -31.52 -14.99 -21.80
N SER A 174 -32.00 -13.80 -22.16
CA SER A 174 -32.09 -13.33 -23.53
C SER A 174 -30.76 -12.79 -24.08
N ILE A 175 -29.81 -12.46 -23.20
CA ILE A 175 -28.47 -11.99 -23.57
C ILE A 175 -27.61 -13.20 -24.00
N GLU A 176 -26.82 -13.04 -25.06
CA GLU A 176 -25.96 -14.10 -25.58
C GLU A 176 -25.05 -14.71 -24.49
N LEU A 177 -24.99 -16.04 -24.46
CA LEU A 177 -24.25 -16.82 -23.45
C LEU A 177 -22.76 -16.40 -23.37
N ARG A 178 -22.36 -15.96 -22.16
CA ARG A 178 -20.98 -15.65 -21.73
C ARG A 178 -20.41 -14.28 -22.13
N LYS A 179 -21.23 -13.24 -22.30
CA LYS A 179 -20.68 -11.87 -22.19
C LYS A 179 -20.43 -11.55 -20.72
N SER A 180 -19.21 -11.12 -20.41
CA SER A 180 -18.90 -10.47 -19.14
C SER A 180 -19.76 -9.21 -19.01
N VAL A 181 -20.25 -8.87 -17.82
CA VAL A 181 -20.97 -7.59 -17.56
C VAL A 181 -20.11 -6.39 -18.01
N LEU A 182 -18.78 -6.52 -18.00
CA LEU A 182 -17.83 -5.52 -18.48
C LEU A 182 -17.84 -5.31 -20.01
N ASN A 183 -18.45 -6.23 -20.76
CA ASN A 183 -18.57 -6.21 -22.22
C ASN A 183 -20.02 -5.99 -22.67
N PHE A 184 -20.91 -5.59 -21.76
CA PHE A 184 -22.28 -5.26 -22.10
C PHE A 184 -22.34 -3.95 -22.87
N THR A 185 -23.24 -3.87 -23.84
CA THR A 185 -23.60 -2.61 -24.49
C THR A 185 -24.29 -1.67 -23.49
N ALA A 186 -24.38 -0.38 -23.82
CA ALA A 186 -25.12 0.58 -22.99
C ALA A 186 -26.60 0.17 -22.80
N GLU A 187 -27.20 -0.46 -23.81
CA GLU A 187 -28.57 -0.98 -23.76
C GLU A 187 -28.67 -2.20 -22.84
N GLU A 188 -27.73 -3.14 -22.93
CA GLU A 188 -27.65 -4.31 -22.05
C GLU A 188 -27.43 -3.90 -20.58
N LEU A 189 -26.55 -2.92 -20.32
CA LEU A 189 -26.31 -2.37 -18.99
C LEU A 189 -27.56 -1.71 -18.38
N GLN A 190 -28.36 -1.04 -19.21
CA GLN A 190 -29.61 -0.42 -18.75
C GLN A 190 -30.67 -1.47 -18.41
N LEU A 191 -30.71 -2.58 -19.16
CA LEU A 191 -31.61 -3.70 -18.93
C LEU A 191 -31.22 -4.56 -17.72
N THR A 192 -29.93 -4.61 -17.35
CA THR A 192 -29.43 -5.41 -16.22
C THR A 192 -28.95 -4.59 -15.04
N LYS A 193 -29.34 -3.31 -14.96
CA LYS A 193 -28.83 -2.35 -13.98
C LYS A 193 -28.99 -2.85 -12.54
N ASP A 194 -30.17 -3.34 -12.20
CA ASP A 194 -30.48 -3.83 -10.85
C ASP A 194 -29.66 -5.08 -10.49
N TRP A 195 -29.35 -5.93 -11.48
CA TRP A 195 -28.47 -7.08 -11.31
C TRP A 195 -27.00 -6.70 -11.15
N ALA A 196 -26.52 -5.71 -11.92
CA ALA A 196 -25.17 -5.20 -11.80
C ALA A 196 -24.95 -4.55 -10.41
N GLU A 197 -25.90 -3.73 -9.97
CA GLU A 197 -25.86 -3.10 -8.64
C GLU A 197 -25.97 -4.15 -7.52
N ARG A 198 -26.85 -5.15 -7.63
CA ARG A 198 -26.94 -6.23 -6.64
C ARG A 198 -25.67 -7.10 -6.59
N PHE A 199 -25.08 -7.44 -7.73
CA PHE A 199 -23.85 -8.22 -7.79
C PHE A 199 -22.68 -7.48 -7.13
N GLU A 200 -22.52 -6.19 -7.42
CA GLU A 200 -21.53 -5.35 -6.75
C GLU A 200 -21.80 -5.28 -5.24
N ASN A 201 -23.05 -5.06 -4.82
CA ASN A 201 -23.42 -5.00 -3.39
C ASN A 201 -23.17 -6.33 -2.65
N ASP A 202 -23.48 -7.48 -3.24
CA ASP A 202 -23.23 -8.80 -2.64
C ASP A 202 -21.73 -9.12 -2.52
N ILE A 203 -20.92 -8.64 -3.46
CA ILE A 203 -19.45 -8.73 -3.35
C ILE A 203 -18.95 -7.85 -2.19
N HIS A 204 -19.44 -6.63 -2.08
CA HIS A 204 -19.04 -5.71 -1.00
C HIS A 204 -19.44 -6.27 0.37
N LYS A 205 -20.62 -6.89 0.51
CA LYS A 205 -21.03 -7.61 1.73
C LYS A 205 -20.07 -8.73 2.11
N LYS A 206 -19.59 -9.53 1.15
CA LYS A 206 -18.67 -10.65 1.43
C LYS A 206 -17.28 -10.19 1.84
N ILE A 207 -16.83 -9.03 1.39
CA ILE A 207 -15.51 -8.47 1.74
C ILE A 207 -15.53 -7.83 3.13
N ALA A 208 -16.67 -7.30 3.59
CA ALA A 208 -16.77 -6.67 4.91
C ALA A 208 -16.79 -7.65 6.12
N VAL A 209 -16.87 -8.96 5.86
CA VAL A 209 -16.96 -10.02 6.89
C VAL A 209 -15.64 -10.81 7.03
N LEU A 210 -14.58 -10.43 6.31
CA LEU A 210 -13.24 -11.02 6.38
C LEU A 210 -12.22 -9.99 6.88
#